data_AF-A0A7J3YUD7-F1
#
_entry.id   AF-A0A7J3YUD7-F1
#
_cell.length_a   1.000
_cell.length_b   1.000
_cell.length_c   1.000
_cell.angle_alpha   90.00
_cell.angle_beta   90.00
_cell.angle_gamma   90.00
#
_symmetry.space_group_name_H-M   'P 1'
#
loop_
_entity.id
_entity.type
_entity.pdbx_description
1 polymer ?
#
loop_
_entity_poly.entity_id
_entity_poly.type
_entity_poly.pdbx_seq_one_letter_code
_entity_poly.pdbx_strand_id
1 'polypeptide(L)' 'MRWRIRKCPHCKTYTLREACPKCGTKTCVPHPHRFSPEDKYVEYRLWSKYPQLMMRVIQKEEKLHNYSQATP' A
#
# COMPACT_ATOMS: atom_id res chain seq x y z
N MET A 1 -15.06 10.03 -8.87
CA MET A 1 -15.08 10.74 -7.57
C MET A 1 -14.04 11.84 -7.61
N ARG A 2 -14.39 13.09 -7.28
CA ARG A 2 -13.44 14.21 -7.20
C ARG A 2 -13.23 14.57 -5.74
N TRP A 3 -12.11 14.16 -5.16
CA TRP A 3 -11.79 14.45 -3.76
C TRP A 3 -11.35 15.91 -3.62
N ARG A 4 -12.10 16.71 -2.86
CA ARG A 4 -11.77 18.14 -2.62
C ARG A 4 -10.99 18.36 -1.33
N ILE A 5 -11.22 17.53 -0.31
CA ILE A 5 -10.52 17.63 0.97
C ILE A 5 -9.07 17.16 0.81
N ARG A 6 -8.13 17.96 1.31
CA ARG A 6 -6.70 17.67 1.33
C ARG A 6 -6.17 17.77 2.76
N LYS A 7 -5.05 17.12 3.04
CA LYS A 7 -4.38 17.11 4.34
C LYS A 7 -2.90 17.40 4.16
N CYS A 8 -2.36 18.27 5.01
CA CYS A 8 -0.93 18.50 5.06
C CYS A 8 -0.21 17.28 5.68
N PRO A 9 0.81 16.69 5.03
CA PRO A 9 1.56 15.58 5.61
C PRO A 9 2.41 15.99 6.82
N HIS A 10 2.83 17.26 6.90
CA HIS A 10 3.68 17.78 7.96
C HIS A 10 2.90 18.18 9.21
N CYS A 11 2.01 19.18 9.10
CA CYS A 11 1.25 19.72 10.24
C CYS A 11 -0.14 19.09 10.44
N LYS A 12 -0.52 18.11 9.60
CA LYS A 12 -1.81 17.38 9.67
C LYS A 12 -3.07 18.25 9.52
N THR A 13 -2.94 19.53 9.17
CA THR A 13 -4.07 20.45 8.96
C THR A 13 -4.84 20.08 7.69
N TYR A 14 -6.16 20.03 7.78
CA TYR A 14 -7.04 19.84 6.62
C TYR A 14 -7.28 21.17 5.90
N THR A 15 -7.31 21.12 4.58
CA THR A 15 -7.56 22.28 3.73
C THR A 15 -8.12 21.85 2.37
N LEU A 16 -8.66 22.81 1.62
CA LEU A 16 -9.06 22.63 0.22
C LEU A 16 -7.98 23.15 -0.75
N ARG A 17 -6.97 23.84 -0.23
CA ARG A 17 -5.87 24.43 -1.03
C ARG A 17 -4.81 23.38 -1.32
N GLU A 18 -4.07 23.56 -2.41
CA GLU A 18 -2.96 22.67 -2.77
C GLU A 18 -1.77 22.85 -1.82
N ALA A 19 -1.50 24.08 -1.38
CA ALA A 19 -0.48 24.38 -0.38
C ALA A 19 -1.10 24.57 1.01
N CYS A 20 -0.40 24.10 2.04
CA CYS A 20 -0.84 24.26 3.42
C CYS A 20 -0.76 25.74 3.85
N PRO A 21 -1.83 26.33 4.41
CA PRO A 21 -1.81 27.73 4.86
C PRO A 21 -0.92 27.98 6.08
N LYS A 22 -0.53 26.95 6.84
CA LYS A 22 0.29 27.09 8.05
C LYS A 22 1.78 26.93 7.78
N CYS A 23 2.17 25.96 6.94
CA CYS A 23 3.57 25.59 6.73
C CYS A 23 4.00 25.58 5.26
N GLY A 24 3.13 25.98 4.34
CA GLY A 24 3.45 26.09 2.90
C GLY A 24 3.62 24.76 2.15
N THR A 25 3.70 23.63 2.85
CA THR A 25 3.95 22.30 2.24
C THR A 25 2.81 21.88 1.31
N LYS A 26 3.13 21.18 0.22
CA LYS A 26 2.13 20.57 -0.65
C LYS A 26 1.27 19.58 0.13
N THR A 27 -0.04 19.71 -0.01
CA THR A 27 -1.03 18.87 0.66
C THR A 27 -1.34 17.65 -0.19
N CYS A 28 -1.82 16.57 0.44
CA CYS A 28 -2.15 15.30 -0.21
C CYS A 28 -3.64 14.97 -0.01
N VAL A 29 -4.19 14.11 -0.87
CA VAL A 29 -5.55 13.59 -0.66
C VAL A 29 -5.52 12.59 0.50
N PRO A 30 -6.33 12.79 1.57
CA PRO A 30 -6.31 11.92 2.74
C PRO A 30 -7.15 10.64 2.57
N HIS A 31 -8.03 10.61 1.57
CA HIS A 31 -8.90 9.47 1.32
C HIS A 31 -8.08 8.27 0.85
N PRO A 32 -8.33 7.07 1.41
CA PRO A 32 -7.69 5.86 0.93
C PRO A 32 -8.12 5.55 -0.51
N HIS A 33 -7.32 4.74 -1.20
CA HIS A 33 -7.74 4.15 -2.47
C HIS A 33 -8.96 3.26 -2.26
N ARG A 34 -9.81 3.15 -3.30
CA ARG A 34 -10.97 2.25 -3.25
C ARG A 34 -10.50 0.81 -3.10
N PHE A 35 -11.16 0.08 -2.21
CA PHE A 35 -10.96 -1.35 -2.05
C PHE A 35 -11.70 -2.12 -3.16
N SER A 36 -11.09 -3.21 -3.63
CA SER A 36 -11.69 -4.15 -4.57
C SER A 36 -11.41 -5.57 -4.05
N PRO A 37 -12.42 -6.42 -3.85
CA PRO A 37 -12.20 -7.81 -3.44
C PRO A 37 -11.26 -8.58 -4.38
N GLU A 38 -11.38 -8.33 -5.69
CA GLU A 38 -10.62 -9.00 -6.75
C GLU A 38 -9.18 -8.45 -6.92
N ASP A 39 -8.85 -7.29 -6.36
CA ASP A 39 -7.65 -6.47 -6.66
C ASP A 39 -6.55 -7.14 -7.53
N LYS A 40 -6.68 -6.98 -8.86
CA LYS A 40 -5.82 -7.64 -9.86
C LYS A 40 -4.33 -7.34 -9.73
N TYR A 41 -3.96 -6.31 -8.97
CA TYR A 41 -2.58 -5.86 -8.80
C TYR A 41 -2.07 -6.04 -7.37
N VAL A 42 -2.69 -6.93 -6.58
CA VAL A 42 -2.27 -7.23 -5.19
C VAL A 42 -0.80 -7.64 -5.16
N GLU A 43 -0.39 -8.59 -5.99
CA GLU A 43 0.98 -9.09 -6.00
C GLU A 43 1.98 -7.97 -6.25
N TYR A 44 1.80 -7.19 -7.33
CA TYR A 44 2.67 -6.06 -7.66
C TYR A 44 2.77 -5.04 -6.52
N ARG A 45 1.64 -4.72 -5.88
CA ARG A 45 1.58 -3.80 -4.74
C ARG A 45 2.33 -4.36 -3.52
N LEU A 46 2.17 -5.64 -3.24
CA LEU A 46 2.83 -6.32 -2.12
C LEU A 46 4.34 -6.41 -2.33
N TRP A 47 4.78 -6.77 -3.54
CA TRP A 47 6.20 -6.79 -3.90
C TRP A 47 6.84 -5.41 -3.82
N SER A 48 6.15 -4.37 -4.28
CA SER A 48 6.67 -3.00 -4.23
C SER A 48 6.82 -2.47 -2.80
N LYS A 49 5.93 -2.89 -1.89
CA LYS A 49 5.88 -2.36 -0.51
C LYS A 49 6.63 -3.24 0.50
N TYR A 50 6.67 -4.55 0.27
CA TYR A 50 7.15 -5.56 1.21
C TYR A 50 7.93 -6.70 0.53
N PRO A 51 8.96 -6.41 -0.27
CA PRO A 51 9.68 -7.44 -1.03
C PRO A 51 10.25 -8.54 -0.13
N GLN A 52 10.83 -8.17 1.01
CA GLN A 52 11.42 -9.12 1.97
C GLN A 52 10.40 -10.08 2.61
N LEU A 53 9.15 -9.64 2.82
CA LEU A 53 8.11 -10.52 3.37
C LEU A 53 7.66 -11.52 2.30
N MET A 54 7.58 -11.06 1.05
CA MET A 54 7.12 -11.89 -0.05
C MET A 54 8.12 -13.01 -0.40
N MET A 55 9.43 -12.71 -0.36
CA MET A 55 10.47 -13.75 -0.46
C MET A 55 10.35 -14.83 0.62
N ARG A 56 10.00 -14.46 1.85
CA ARG A 56 9.82 -15.43 2.95
C ARG A 56 8.60 -16.32 2.75
N VAL A 57 7.52 -15.78 2.19
CA VAL A 57 6.33 -16.57 1.86
C VAL A 57 6.67 -17.60 0.80
N ILE A 58 7.35 -17.20 -0.27
CA ILE A 58 7.76 -18.09 -1.36
C ILE A 58 8.67 -19.21 -0.85
N GLN A 59 9.69 -18.88 -0.06
CA GLN A 59 10.58 -19.89 0.54
C GLN A 59 9.81 -20.89 1.42
N LYS A 60 8.78 -20.42 2.13
CA LYS A 60 7.92 -21.30 2.94
C LYS A 60 7.08 -22.22 2.07
N GLU A 61 6.49 -21.71 0.99
CA GLU A 61 5.70 -22.49 0.04
C GLU A 61 6.53 -23.54 -0.69
N GLU A 62 7.72 -23.17 -1.16
CA GLU A 62 8.69 -24.11 -1.77
C GLU A 62 9.06 -25.22 -0.79
N LYS A 63 9.34 -24.87 0.48
CA LYS A 63 9.65 -25.85 1.51
C LYS A 63 8.48 -26.82 1.78
N LEU A 64 7.24 -26.32 1.78
CA LEU A 64 6.04 -27.14 1.92
C LEU A 64 5.82 -28.07 0.72
N HIS A 65 6.02 -27.55 -0.50
CA HIS A 65 5.91 -28.32 -1.72
C HIS A 65 6.94 -29.45 -1.77
N ASN A 66 8.20 -29.15 -1.46
CA ASN A 66 9.28 -30.14 -1.39
C ASN A 66 9.01 -31.21 -0.32
N TYR A 67 8.40 -30.85 0.82
CA TYR A 67 7.99 -31.83 1.83
C TYR A 67 6.90 -32.78 1.31
N SER A 68 5.90 -32.26 0.59
CA SER A 68 4.82 -33.08 0.00
C SER A 68 5.28 -34.03 -1.11
N GLN A 69 6.37 -33.69 -1.81
CA GLN A 69 6.97 -34.55 -2.84
C GLN A 69 7.92 -35.61 -2.25
N ALA A 70 8.37 -35.43 -1.00
CA ALA A 70 9.27 -36.33 -0.30
C ALA A 70 8.56 -37.38 0.56
N THR A 71 7.23 -37.31 0.68
CA THR A 71 6.43 -38.35 1.33
C THR A 71 6.21 -39.52 0.37
N PRO A 72 6.49 -40.78 0.78
CA PRO A 72 6.41 -41.97 -0.07
C PRO A 72 4.99 -42.30 -0.54
#